data_AF-A0A7V9UQR9-F1
#
_entry.id   AF-A0A7V9UQR9-F1
#
_cell.length_a   1.000
_cell.length_b   1.000
_cell.length_c   1.000
_cell.angle_alpha   90.00
_cell.angle_beta   90.00
_cell.angle_gamma   90.00
#
_symmetry.space_group_name_H-M   'P 1'
#
loop_
_entity.id
_entity.type
_entity.pdbx_description
1 polymer ?
#
loop_
_entity_poly.entity_id
_entity_poly.type
_entity_poly.pdbx_seq_one_letter_code
_entity_poly.pdbx_strand_id
1 'polypeptide(L)'
;FFIRQLYIDFLGREPEPGATNAWLGILNHCAVPTDCDRIAVARGFVRSGEFQDRGFFVYRTFKTLGRIALYNEFIPDMARVSGFLSAQDLEANKQAYIDEFMQRQEFKNLYDSTIGNPTAYVDKLLLAMQLPGHPNRAGWIAGLANNTLTRAQVLRQLIESSELYTVYVNEAFIIMNYFGFLRRSADASYLTWIDIFNHTNDDRVIMNGFLNSAEYRLRFGP
;
A
#
# COMPACT_ATOMS: atom_id res chain seq x y z
N PHE A 1 -15.79 18.48 9.37
CA PHE A 1 -14.34 18.31 9.65
C PHE A 1 -13.86 16.87 9.41
N PHE A 2 -14.26 15.90 10.24
CA PHE A 2 -13.73 14.52 10.21
C PHE A 2 -13.69 13.85 8.82
N ILE A 3 -14.81 13.81 8.09
CA ILE A 3 -14.88 13.17 6.76
C ILE A 3 -13.90 13.82 5.78
N ARG A 4 -13.88 15.16 5.70
CA ARG A 4 -12.94 15.91 4.86
C ARG A 4 -11.48 15.58 5.22
N GLN A 5 -11.19 15.44 6.51
CA GLN A 5 -9.84 15.10 6.97
C GLN A 5 -9.41 13.70 6.50
N LEU A 6 -10.33 12.72 6.49
CA LEU A 6 -10.05 11.39 5.95
C LEU A 6 -9.73 11.44 4.44
N TYR A 7 -10.45 12.26 3.66
CA TYR A 7 -10.13 12.46 2.24
C TYR A 7 -8.70 12.99 2.02
N ILE A 8 -8.30 14.00 2.80
CA ILE A 8 -6.95 14.57 2.70
C ILE A 8 -5.90 13.54 3.13
N ASP A 9 -6.15 12.85 4.24
CA ASP A 9 -5.15 12.00 4.86
C ASP A 9 -4.94 10.66 4.14
N PHE A 10 -6.02 10.06 3.63
CA PHE A 10 -5.99 8.76 2.95
C PHE A 10 -5.92 8.88 1.43
N LEU A 11 -6.58 9.88 0.85
CA LEU A 11 -6.70 10.00 -0.62
C LEU A 11 -5.93 11.20 -1.18
N GLY A 12 -5.39 12.07 -0.33
CA GLY A 12 -4.59 13.23 -0.77
C GLY A 12 -5.38 14.29 -1.53
N ARG A 13 -6.72 14.33 -1.39
CA ARG A 13 -7.60 15.20 -2.16
C ARG A 13 -8.80 15.68 -1.33
N GLU A 14 -9.55 16.65 -1.86
CA GLU A 14 -10.82 17.08 -1.29
C GLU A 14 -11.97 16.12 -1.69
N PRO A 15 -13.04 16.02 -0.89
CA PRO A 15 -14.23 15.26 -1.26
C PRO A 15 -14.90 15.86 -2.50
N GLU A 16 -15.42 14.98 -3.35
CA GLU A 16 -16.27 15.36 -4.47
C GLU A 16 -17.61 15.95 -3.97
N PRO A 17 -18.28 16.78 -4.80
CA PRO A 17 -19.62 17.27 -4.50
C PRO A 17 -20.56 16.11 -4.13
N GLY A 18 -21.24 16.24 -2.98
CA GLY A 18 -22.18 15.23 -2.47
C GLY A 18 -21.55 14.05 -1.73
N ALA A 19 -20.24 13.81 -1.86
CA ALA A 19 -19.59 12.66 -1.21
C ALA A 19 -19.63 12.77 0.33
N THR A 20 -19.48 13.99 0.86
CA THR A 20 -19.62 14.22 2.31
C THR A 20 -21.03 13.87 2.82
N ASN A 21 -22.08 14.16 2.05
CA ASN A 21 -23.45 13.84 2.43
C ASN A 21 -23.71 12.33 2.41
N ALA A 22 -23.09 11.60 1.48
CA ALA A 22 -23.16 10.13 1.46
C ALA A 22 -22.54 9.52 2.73
N TRP A 23 -21.36 9.99 3.14
CA TRP A 23 -20.72 9.55 4.39
C TRP A 23 -21.51 9.93 5.64
N LEU A 24 -22.11 11.13 5.66
CA LEU A 24 -23.03 11.52 6.74
C LEU A 24 -24.28 10.64 6.78
N GLY A 25 -24.74 10.17 5.62
CA GLY A 25 -25.84 9.21 5.50
C GLY A 25 -25.56 7.92 6.30
N ILE A 26 -24.34 7.39 6.24
CA ILE A 26 -23.91 6.20 7.01
C ILE A 26 -24.00 6.47 8.51
N LEU A 27 -23.53 7.63 8.97
CA LEU A 27 -23.59 8.00 10.39
C LEU A 27 -25.02 8.19 10.89
N ASN A 28 -25.92 8.68 10.04
CA ASN A 28 -27.29 9.01 10.40
C ASN A 28 -28.27 7.83 10.30
N HIS A 29 -27.94 6.78 9.54
CA HIS A 29 -28.82 5.62 9.32
C HIS A 29 -28.20 4.38 9.94
N CYS A 30 -28.52 4.17 11.22
CA CYS A 30 -27.92 3.11 12.00
C CYS A 30 -28.90 1.96 12.26
N ALA A 31 -28.71 0.81 11.59
CA ALA A 31 -29.38 -0.43 11.98
C ALA A 31 -28.59 -1.16 13.10
N VAL A 32 -27.25 -1.10 13.04
CA VAL A 32 -26.34 -1.68 14.03
C VAL A 32 -25.32 -0.62 14.44
N PRO A 33 -25.16 -0.31 15.75
CA PRO A 33 -24.29 0.77 16.24
C PRO A 33 -22.85 0.76 15.72
N THR A 34 -22.29 -0.41 15.43
CA THR A 34 -20.92 -0.57 14.92
C THR A 34 -20.75 -0.19 13.46
N ASP A 35 -21.84 -0.04 12.72
CA ASP A 35 -21.84 0.16 11.27
C ASP A 35 -22.05 1.64 10.90
N CYS A 36 -22.32 2.48 11.89
CA CYS A 36 -22.72 3.88 11.72
C CYS A 36 -21.84 4.84 12.56
N ASP A 37 -20.63 4.43 12.92
CA ASP A 37 -19.72 5.23 13.74
C ASP A 37 -18.50 5.74 12.96
N ARG A 38 -17.65 6.51 13.64
CA ARG A 38 -16.45 7.10 13.02
C ARG A 38 -15.48 6.03 12.51
N ILE A 39 -15.44 4.86 13.15
CA ILE A 39 -14.60 3.75 12.70
C ILE A 39 -15.19 3.15 11.43
N ALA A 40 -16.51 2.95 11.33
CA ALA A 40 -17.16 2.47 10.12
C ALA A 40 -16.93 3.39 8.91
N VAL A 41 -17.05 4.71 9.10
CA VAL A 41 -16.72 5.69 8.06
C VAL A 41 -15.25 5.58 7.65
N ALA A 42 -14.32 5.57 8.63
CA ALA A 42 -12.90 5.49 8.32
C ALA A 42 -12.51 4.15 7.65
N ARG A 43 -13.18 3.04 8.00
CA ARG A 43 -13.00 1.73 7.36
C ARG A 43 -13.26 1.80 5.86
N GLY A 44 -14.24 2.61 5.43
CA GLY A 44 -14.52 2.85 4.02
C GLY A 44 -13.34 3.46 3.26
N PHE A 45 -12.55 4.35 3.89
CA PHE A 45 -11.36 4.93 3.28
C PHE A 45 -10.20 3.94 3.25
N VAL A 46 -9.93 3.27 4.38
CA VAL A 46 -8.83 2.29 4.49
C VAL A 46 -9.02 1.12 3.53
N ARG A 47 -10.27 0.71 3.28
CA ARG A 47 -10.64 -0.38 2.37
C ARG A 47 -10.95 0.08 0.94
N SER A 48 -10.82 1.36 0.63
CA SER A 48 -11.08 1.85 -0.73
C SER A 48 -10.05 1.24 -1.70
N GLY A 49 -10.47 0.93 -2.93
CA GLY A 49 -9.54 0.43 -3.96
C GLY A 49 -8.41 1.43 -4.26
N GLU A 50 -8.67 2.73 -4.07
CA GLU A 50 -7.61 3.74 -4.19
C GLU A 50 -6.53 3.54 -3.11
N PHE A 51 -6.90 3.29 -1.86
CA PHE A 51 -5.93 3.17 -0.78
C PHE A 51 -5.35 1.75 -0.65
N GLN A 52 -6.16 0.70 -0.83
CA GLN A 52 -5.67 -0.68 -0.81
C GLN A 52 -4.90 -1.02 -2.07
N ASP A 53 -5.51 -0.96 -3.26
CA ASP A 53 -4.88 -1.53 -4.46
C ASP A 53 -3.65 -0.72 -4.88
N ARG A 54 -3.79 0.61 -4.95
CA ARG A 54 -2.69 1.50 -5.39
C ARG A 54 -1.67 1.71 -4.27
N GLY A 55 -2.12 1.83 -3.02
CA GLY A 55 -1.24 1.96 -1.86
C GLY A 55 -0.41 0.70 -1.63
N PHE A 56 -1.00 -0.48 -1.78
CA PHE A 56 -0.28 -1.74 -1.61
C PHE A 56 0.66 -2.03 -2.77
N PHE A 57 0.35 -1.54 -3.97
CA PHE A 57 1.29 -1.57 -5.09
C PHE A 57 2.58 -0.82 -4.73
N VAL A 58 2.48 0.45 -4.31
CA VAL A 58 3.64 1.26 -3.90
C VAL A 58 4.36 0.64 -2.71
N TYR A 59 3.61 0.21 -1.69
CA TYR A 59 4.18 -0.41 -0.49
C TYR A 59 4.99 -1.68 -0.80
N ARG A 60 4.45 -2.58 -1.63
CA ARG A 60 5.14 -3.82 -2.04
C ARG A 60 6.38 -3.52 -2.88
N THR A 61 6.42 -2.40 -3.61
CA THR A 61 7.66 -1.95 -4.27
C THR A 61 8.75 -1.62 -3.24
N PHE A 62 8.43 -0.91 -2.15
CA PHE A 62 9.40 -0.66 -1.07
C PHE A 62 9.88 -1.94 -0.40
N LYS A 63 9.04 -2.97 -0.30
CA LYS A 63 9.48 -4.26 0.25
C LYS A 63 10.68 -4.83 -0.50
N THR A 64 10.81 -4.59 -1.82
CA THR A 64 11.99 -5.01 -2.62
C THR A 64 13.31 -4.45 -2.10
N LEU A 65 13.28 -3.39 -1.29
CA LEU A 65 14.46 -2.83 -0.63
C LEU A 65 14.81 -3.53 0.70
N GLY A 66 14.01 -4.51 1.11
CA GLY A 66 14.19 -5.24 2.38
C GLY A 66 13.65 -4.50 3.61
N ARG A 67 12.85 -3.44 3.43
CA ARG A 67 12.33 -2.60 4.51
C ARG A 67 10.89 -2.15 4.24
N ILE A 68 10.24 -1.60 5.27
CA ILE A 68 8.97 -0.89 5.12
C ILE A 68 9.21 0.50 4.51
N ALA A 69 8.20 1.04 3.83
CA ALA A 69 8.24 2.43 3.37
C ALA A 69 8.24 3.40 4.56
N LEU A 70 8.95 4.53 4.42
CA LEU A 70 8.78 5.66 5.32
C LEU A 70 7.69 6.57 4.78
N TYR A 71 6.96 7.26 5.68
CA TYR A 71 5.83 8.09 5.31
C TYR A 71 6.20 9.17 4.27
N ASN A 72 7.32 9.87 4.47
CA ASN A 72 7.76 10.93 3.55
C ASN A 72 8.25 10.40 2.19
N GLU A 73 8.60 9.12 2.09
CA GLU A 73 8.94 8.48 0.82
C GLU A 73 7.69 7.95 0.12
N PHE A 74 6.76 7.38 0.90
CA PHE A 74 5.54 6.77 0.40
C PHE A 74 4.57 7.79 -0.21
N ILE A 75 4.34 8.92 0.45
CA ILE A 75 3.30 9.87 0.04
C ILE A 75 3.53 10.43 -1.38
N PRO A 76 4.75 10.88 -1.76
CA PRO A 76 5.02 11.30 -3.14
C PRO A 76 4.85 10.17 -4.16
N ASP A 77 5.24 8.94 -3.82
CA ASP A 77 5.13 7.78 -4.71
C ASP A 77 3.67 7.36 -4.92
N MET A 78 2.88 7.39 -3.84
CA MET A 78 1.43 7.15 -3.88
C MET A 78 0.72 8.17 -4.75
N ALA A 79 1.09 9.46 -4.67
CA ALA A 79 0.49 10.50 -5.49
C ALA A 79 0.61 10.26 -7.00
N ARG A 80 1.64 9.51 -7.45
CA ARG A 80 1.83 9.17 -8.87
C ARG A 80 0.77 8.19 -9.40
N VAL A 81 0.26 7.32 -8.53
CA VAL A 81 -0.71 6.29 -8.89
C VAL A 81 -2.12 6.61 -8.37
N SER A 82 -2.32 7.72 -7.66
CA SER A 82 -3.59 8.14 -7.05
C SER A 82 -4.29 9.26 -7.84
N GLY A 83 -5.51 9.63 -7.40
CA GLY A 83 -6.32 10.67 -8.02
C GLY A 83 -7.19 10.16 -9.18
N PHE A 84 -7.78 11.12 -9.89
CA PHE A 84 -8.73 10.91 -11.00
C PHE A 84 -8.03 10.44 -12.28
N LEU A 85 -7.41 9.27 -12.23
CA LEU A 85 -6.75 8.62 -13.36
C LEU A 85 -7.74 7.72 -14.11
N SER A 86 -7.70 7.75 -15.44
CA SER A 86 -8.31 6.69 -16.23
C SER A 86 -7.57 5.36 -16.00
N ALA A 87 -8.16 4.24 -16.44
CA ALA A 87 -7.48 2.95 -16.38
C ALA A 87 -6.15 2.97 -17.16
N GLN A 88 -6.12 3.65 -18.32
CA GLN A 88 -4.92 3.78 -19.12
C GLN A 88 -3.84 4.63 -18.43
N ASP A 89 -4.22 5.76 -17.82
CA ASP A 89 -3.28 6.62 -17.09
C ASP A 89 -2.70 5.89 -15.88
N LEU A 90 -3.52 5.13 -15.15
CA LEU A 90 -3.06 4.34 -14.01
C LEU A 90 -2.03 3.30 -14.44
N GLU A 91 -2.29 2.56 -15.53
CA GLU A 91 -1.39 1.53 -16.03
C GLU A 91 -0.06 2.10 -16.54
N ALA A 92 -0.10 3.27 -17.19
CA ALA A 92 1.09 4.00 -17.61
C ALA A 92 1.89 4.52 -16.40
N ASN A 93 1.23 5.12 -15.41
CA ASN A 93 1.87 5.67 -14.21
C ASN A 93 2.52 4.58 -13.37
N LYS A 94 1.88 3.40 -13.22
CA LYS A 94 2.47 2.24 -12.55
C LYS A 94 3.76 1.80 -13.24
N GLN A 95 3.77 1.73 -14.57
CA GLN A 95 4.97 1.36 -15.32
C GLN A 95 6.09 2.38 -15.10
N ALA A 96 5.81 3.67 -15.31
CA ALA A 96 6.78 4.75 -15.13
C ALA A 96 7.33 4.78 -13.68
N TYR A 97 6.47 4.58 -12.69
CA TYR A 97 6.88 4.49 -11.30
C TYR A 97 7.88 3.34 -11.06
N ILE A 98 7.63 2.15 -11.60
CA ILE A 98 8.57 1.02 -11.47
C ILE A 98 9.90 1.34 -12.16
N ASP A 99 9.87 1.88 -13.37
CA ASP A 99 11.07 2.24 -14.12
C ASP A 99 11.93 3.25 -13.33
N GLU A 100 11.31 4.28 -12.76
CA GLU A 100 12.00 5.28 -11.93
C GLU A 100 12.46 4.72 -10.57
N PHE A 101 11.65 3.89 -9.91
CA PHE A 101 11.99 3.28 -8.64
C PHE A 101 13.25 2.41 -8.78
N MET A 102 13.35 1.66 -9.88
CA MET A 102 14.54 0.86 -10.19
C MET A 102 15.81 1.69 -10.42
N GLN A 103 15.69 2.99 -10.74
CA GLN A 103 16.85 3.89 -10.85
C GLN A 103 17.35 4.40 -9.50
N ARG A 104 16.60 4.20 -8.40
CA ARG A 104 17.04 4.61 -7.06
C ARG A 104 18.30 3.84 -6.68
N GLN A 105 19.27 4.53 -6.08
CA GLN A 105 20.55 3.94 -5.71
C GLN A 105 20.39 2.72 -4.80
N GLU A 106 19.42 2.74 -3.88
CA GLU A 106 19.13 1.62 -2.99
C GLU A 106 18.70 0.36 -3.76
N PHE A 107 17.83 0.49 -4.75
CA PHE A 107 17.44 -0.62 -5.61
C PHE A 107 18.62 -1.12 -6.44
N LYS A 108 19.37 -0.21 -7.07
CA LYS A 108 20.54 -0.54 -7.89
C LYS A 108 21.61 -1.29 -7.09
N ASN A 109 21.90 -0.84 -5.87
CA ASN A 109 22.84 -1.51 -4.96
C ASN A 109 22.45 -2.98 -4.71
N LEU A 110 21.15 -3.27 -4.65
CA LEU A 110 20.65 -4.62 -4.47
C LEU A 110 20.66 -5.41 -5.78
N TYR A 111 20.24 -4.86 -6.91
CA TYR A 111 19.89 -5.68 -8.08
C TYR A 111 20.82 -5.53 -9.30
N ASP A 112 21.67 -4.49 -9.38
CA ASP A 112 22.49 -4.24 -10.58
C ASP A 112 23.46 -5.40 -10.90
N SER A 113 23.99 -6.05 -9.87
CA SER A 113 24.87 -7.22 -10.03
C SER A 113 24.20 -8.42 -10.70
N THR A 114 22.87 -8.41 -10.84
CA THR A 114 22.08 -9.48 -11.47
C THR A 114 21.60 -9.12 -12.89
N ILE A 115 21.87 -7.90 -13.38
CA ILE A 115 21.35 -7.45 -14.70
C ILE A 115 21.92 -8.25 -15.88
N GLY A 116 23.07 -8.92 -15.71
CA GLY A 116 23.61 -9.82 -16.73
C GLY A 116 22.98 -11.22 -16.77
N ASN A 117 22.13 -11.59 -15.79
CA ASN A 117 21.66 -12.96 -15.63
C ASN A 117 20.16 -13.00 -15.27
N PRO A 118 19.28 -13.43 -16.21
CA PRO A 118 17.83 -13.55 -15.98
C PRO A 118 17.46 -14.35 -14.73
N THR A 119 18.08 -15.52 -14.53
CA THR A 119 17.81 -16.39 -13.38
C THR A 119 18.23 -15.72 -12.08
N ALA A 120 19.42 -15.13 -12.02
CA ALA A 120 19.91 -14.46 -10.82
C ALA A 120 19.03 -13.28 -10.40
N TYR A 121 18.51 -12.50 -11.37
CA TYR A 121 17.61 -11.38 -11.09
C TYR A 121 16.28 -11.86 -10.51
N VAL A 122 15.64 -12.83 -11.15
CA VAL A 122 14.35 -13.38 -10.69
C VAL A 122 14.49 -14.03 -9.32
N ASP A 123 15.53 -14.85 -9.12
CA ASP A 123 15.75 -15.55 -7.85
C ASP A 123 16.03 -14.59 -6.71
N LYS A 124 16.83 -13.54 -6.96
CA LYS A 124 17.11 -12.52 -5.94
C LYS A 124 15.85 -11.75 -5.54
N LEU A 125 15.01 -11.37 -6.50
CA LEU A 125 13.72 -10.73 -6.21
C LEU A 125 12.81 -11.65 -5.37
N LEU A 126 12.64 -12.89 -5.81
CA LEU A 126 11.76 -13.85 -5.15
C LEU A 126 12.24 -14.20 -3.74
N LEU A 127 13.55 -14.35 -3.54
CA LEU A 127 14.13 -14.58 -2.22
C LEU A 127 13.89 -13.39 -1.29
N ALA A 128 14.14 -12.17 -1.77
CA ALA A 128 13.90 -10.96 -0.98
C ALA A 128 12.43 -10.83 -0.55
N MET A 129 11.51 -11.27 -1.41
CA MET A 129 10.06 -11.19 -1.21
C MET A 129 9.45 -12.40 -0.48
N GLN A 130 10.27 -13.32 0.05
CA GLN A 130 9.81 -14.53 0.74
C GLN A 130 8.95 -15.44 -0.15
N LEU A 131 9.19 -15.43 -1.47
CA LEU A 131 8.45 -16.19 -2.48
C LEU A 131 9.35 -17.02 -3.42
N PRO A 132 10.31 -17.81 -2.92
CA PRO A 132 11.21 -18.58 -3.78
C PRO A 132 10.48 -19.56 -4.72
N GLY A 133 9.28 -20.00 -4.34
CA GLY A 133 8.42 -20.92 -5.11
C GLY A 133 7.37 -20.27 -6.00
N HIS A 134 7.50 -18.98 -6.36
CA HIS A 134 6.48 -18.28 -7.16
C HIS A 134 6.18 -19.01 -8.49
N PRO A 135 4.90 -19.23 -8.86
CA PRO A 135 4.54 -20.03 -10.04
C PRO A 135 5.06 -19.44 -11.35
N ASN A 136 5.07 -18.11 -11.49
CA ASN A 136 5.59 -17.43 -12.68
C ASN A 136 7.13 -17.39 -12.78
N ARG A 137 7.89 -17.97 -11.83
CA ARG A 137 9.35 -17.93 -11.82
C ARG A 137 9.96 -18.36 -13.16
N ALA A 138 9.56 -19.53 -13.67
CA ALA A 138 10.08 -20.06 -14.93
C ALA A 138 9.72 -19.16 -16.13
N GLY A 139 8.48 -18.62 -16.14
CA GLY A 139 8.00 -17.71 -17.18
C GLY A 139 8.78 -16.39 -17.23
N TRP A 140 9.08 -15.80 -16.08
CA TRP A 140 9.87 -14.56 -16.01
C TRP A 140 11.31 -14.77 -16.46
N ILE A 141 11.94 -15.88 -16.07
CA ILE A 141 13.29 -16.23 -16.52
C ILE A 141 13.33 -16.39 -18.04
N ALA A 142 12.38 -17.16 -18.60
CA ALA A 142 12.29 -17.36 -20.04
C ALA A 142 12.00 -16.05 -20.79
N GLY A 143 11.10 -15.20 -20.27
CA GLY A 143 10.76 -13.93 -20.89
C GLY A 143 11.92 -12.94 -20.93
N LEU A 144 12.71 -12.88 -19.84
CA LEU A 144 13.95 -12.10 -19.79
C LEU A 144 15.02 -12.65 -20.72
N ALA A 145 15.20 -13.98 -20.78
CA ALA A 145 16.19 -14.62 -21.65
C ALA A 145 15.87 -14.42 -23.15
N ASN A 146 14.59 -14.39 -23.49
CA ASN A 146 14.11 -14.22 -24.86
C ASN A 146 13.81 -12.75 -25.24
N ASN A 147 14.09 -11.79 -24.34
CA ASN A 147 13.78 -10.37 -24.51
C ASN A 147 12.29 -10.06 -24.78
N THR A 148 11.37 -10.92 -24.35
CA THR A 148 9.91 -10.65 -24.42
C THR A 148 9.39 -9.92 -23.19
N LEU A 149 10.17 -9.92 -22.11
CA LEU A 149 9.93 -9.13 -20.91
C LEU A 149 11.16 -8.28 -20.57
N THR A 150 10.92 -7.10 -20.05
CA THR A 150 11.93 -6.29 -19.37
C THR A 150 12.00 -6.65 -17.87
N ARG A 151 13.10 -6.27 -17.22
CA ARG A 151 13.23 -6.43 -15.76
C ARG A 151 12.20 -5.63 -14.96
N ALA A 152 11.81 -4.46 -15.48
CA ALA A 152 10.74 -3.65 -14.92
C ALA A 152 9.38 -4.35 -15.04
N GLN A 153 9.09 -4.97 -16.19
CA GLN A 153 7.87 -5.75 -16.36
C GLN A 153 7.83 -6.96 -15.42
N VAL A 154 8.95 -7.67 -15.22
CA VAL A 154 9.03 -8.76 -14.23
C VAL A 154 8.81 -8.26 -12.81
N LEU A 155 9.47 -7.15 -12.42
CA LEU A 155 9.29 -6.55 -11.09
C LEU A 155 7.83 -6.13 -10.87
N ARG A 156 7.23 -5.48 -11.86
CA ARG A 156 5.84 -5.07 -11.83
C ARG A 156 4.88 -6.26 -11.68
N GLN A 157 5.06 -7.31 -12.48
CA GLN A 157 4.25 -8.52 -12.40
C GLN A 157 4.38 -9.21 -11.03
N LEU A 158 5.56 -9.22 -10.42
CA LEU A 158 5.74 -9.71 -9.05
C LEU A 158 5.02 -8.82 -8.03
N ILE A 159 5.16 -7.50 -8.14
CA ILE A 159 4.52 -6.53 -7.23
C ILE A 159 3.00 -6.67 -7.27
N GLU A 160 2.43 -6.92 -8.45
CA GLU A 160 0.99 -7.04 -8.67
C GLU A 160 0.47 -8.47 -8.44
N SER A 161 1.33 -9.45 -8.13
CA SER A 161 0.90 -10.84 -7.97
C SER A 161 0.06 -11.07 -6.71
N SER A 162 -0.87 -12.02 -6.80
CA SER A 162 -1.70 -12.46 -5.66
C SER A 162 -0.89 -13.11 -4.54
N GLU A 163 0.21 -13.75 -4.92
CA GLU A 163 1.16 -14.41 -4.04
C GLU A 163 1.84 -13.36 -3.16
N LEU A 164 2.35 -12.28 -3.77
CA LEU A 164 2.96 -11.19 -3.02
C LEU A 164 1.94 -10.39 -2.21
N TYR A 165 0.72 -10.22 -2.74
CA TYR A 165 -0.38 -9.64 -1.97
C TYR A 165 -0.59 -10.41 -0.67
N THR A 166 -0.70 -11.74 -0.75
CA THR A 166 -0.96 -12.60 0.42
C THR A 166 0.15 -12.50 1.46
N VAL A 167 1.41 -12.37 1.03
CA VAL A 167 2.55 -12.22 1.96
C VAL A 167 2.47 -10.92 2.75
N TYR A 168 2.07 -9.81 2.13
CA TYR A 168 2.23 -8.48 2.72
C TYR A 168 0.92 -7.75 3.03
N VAL A 169 -0.26 -8.32 2.75
CA VAL A 169 -1.58 -7.67 2.96
C VAL A 169 -1.76 -7.14 4.38
N ASN A 170 -1.43 -7.94 5.39
CA ASN A 170 -1.59 -7.55 6.80
C ASN A 170 -0.57 -6.48 7.21
N GLU A 171 0.70 -6.65 6.81
CA GLU A 171 1.75 -5.66 7.08
C GLU A 171 1.41 -4.32 6.43
N ALA A 172 1.02 -4.33 5.16
CA ALA A 172 0.60 -3.15 4.41
C ALA A 172 -0.61 -2.49 5.07
N PHE A 173 -1.63 -3.25 5.46
CA PHE A 173 -2.80 -2.74 6.17
C PHE A 173 -2.40 -1.98 7.45
N ILE A 174 -1.53 -2.55 8.29
CA ILE A 174 -1.04 -1.87 9.50
C ILE A 174 -0.25 -0.59 9.17
N ILE A 175 0.71 -0.67 8.25
CA ILE A 175 1.51 0.51 7.87
C ILE A 175 0.65 1.63 7.31
N MET A 176 -0.36 1.29 6.52
CA MET A 176 -1.30 2.25 5.96
C MET A 176 -2.14 2.95 7.04
N ASN A 177 -2.44 2.30 8.17
CA ASN A 177 -3.09 2.97 9.30
C ASN A 177 -2.18 4.04 9.94
N TYR A 178 -0.87 3.79 10.07
CA TYR A 178 0.08 4.84 10.49
C TYR A 178 0.09 6.01 9.52
N PHE A 179 0.11 5.74 8.22
CA PHE A 179 0.19 6.80 7.21
C PHE A 179 -1.09 7.63 7.14
N GLY A 180 -2.25 6.98 7.11
CA GLY A 180 -3.53 7.67 7.01
C GLY A 180 -3.94 8.34 8.32
N PHE A 181 -3.89 7.65 9.45
CA PHE A 181 -4.32 8.25 10.71
C PHE A 181 -3.25 9.13 11.36
N LEU A 182 -1.98 8.72 11.38
CA LEU A 182 -0.96 9.41 12.16
C LEU A 182 -0.06 10.32 11.32
N ARG A 183 -0.09 10.17 9.99
CA ARG A 183 0.72 10.94 9.04
C ARG A 183 2.22 10.90 9.37
N ARG A 184 2.70 9.73 9.78
CA ARG A 184 4.11 9.48 10.11
C ARG A 184 4.53 8.06 9.77
N SER A 185 5.83 7.84 9.75
CA SER A 185 6.39 6.48 9.63
C SER A 185 5.99 5.63 10.82
N ALA A 186 5.76 4.34 10.57
CA ALA A 186 5.55 3.38 11.63
C ALA A 186 6.83 3.23 12.47
N ASP A 187 6.67 3.18 13.78
CA ASP A 187 7.73 2.78 14.72
C ASP A 187 7.65 1.27 14.98
N ALA A 188 8.54 0.73 15.79
CA ALA A 188 8.63 -0.70 16.08
C ALA A 188 7.32 -1.34 16.59
N SER A 189 6.39 -0.57 17.16
CA SER A 189 5.09 -1.08 17.63
C SER A 189 4.20 -1.59 16.49
N TYR A 190 4.52 -1.32 15.22
CA TYR A 190 3.80 -1.93 14.08
C TYR A 190 3.81 -3.47 14.12
N LEU A 191 4.86 -4.09 14.65
CA LEU A 191 4.95 -5.54 14.80
C LEU A 191 3.88 -6.06 15.78
N THR A 192 3.63 -5.33 16.87
CA THR A 192 2.58 -5.67 17.83
C THR A 192 1.19 -5.55 17.19
N TRP A 193 0.95 -4.53 16.36
CA TRP A 193 -0.31 -4.40 15.63
C TRP A 193 -0.53 -5.53 14.62
N ILE A 194 0.53 -5.97 13.94
CA ILE A 194 0.47 -7.14 13.05
C ILE A 194 0.11 -8.40 13.84
N ASP A 195 0.73 -8.60 15.01
CA ASP A 195 0.44 -9.74 15.87
C ASP A 195 -1.04 -9.74 16.33
N ILE A 196 -1.54 -8.60 16.82
CA ILE A 196 -2.95 -8.44 17.18
C ILE A 196 -3.86 -8.75 15.99
N PHE A 197 -3.54 -8.23 14.81
CA PHE A 197 -4.37 -8.43 13.63
C PHE A 197 -4.36 -9.88 13.16
N ASN A 198 -3.20 -10.55 13.18
CA ASN A 198 -3.09 -11.96 12.80
C ASN A 198 -3.89 -12.88 13.74
N HIS A 199 -4.00 -12.55 15.02
CA HIS A 199 -4.77 -13.35 15.98
C HIS A 199 -6.28 -13.08 15.95
N THR A 200 -6.68 -11.84 15.70
CA THR A 200 -8.09 -11.41 15.80
C THR A 200 -8.80 -11.39 14.46
N ASN A 201 -8.06 -11.14 13.37
CA ASN A 201 -8.58 -10.77 12.06
C ASN A 201 -9.63 -9.62 12.13
N ASP A 202 -9.52 -8.75 13.13
CA ASP A 202 -10.47 -7.68 13.39
C ASP A 202 -9.85 -6.31 13.07
N ASP A 203 -10.14 -5.81 11.88
CA ASP A 203 -9.67 -4.50 11.43
C ASP A 203 -10.29 -3.35 12.25
N ARG A 204 -11.45 -3.58 12.87
CA ARG A 204 -12.09 -2.57 13.72
C ARG A 204 -11.27 -2.34 14.99
N VAL A 205 -10.69 -3.39 15.58
CA VAL A 205 -9.78 -3.27 16.74
C VAL A 205 -8.55 -2.44 16.38
N ILE A 206 -7.93 -2.74 15.24
CA ILE A 206 -6.78 -1.98 14.74
C ILE A 206 -7.16 -0.52 14.55
N MET A 207 -8.20 -0.24 13.76
CA MET A 207 -8.60 1.11 13.42
C MET A 207 -9.07 1.92 14.63
N ASN A 208 -9.73 1.28 15.59
CA ASN A 208 -10.08 1.90 16.86
C ASN A 208 -8.83 2.37 17.61
N GLY A 209 -7.78 1.54 17.66
CA GLY A 209 -6.50 1.86 18.28
C GLY A 209 -5.85 3.13 17.73
N PHE A 210 -5.82 3.28 16.41
CA PHE A 210 -5.27 4.47 15.75
C PHE A 210 -6.19 5.69 15.89
N LEU A 211 -7.46 5.57 15.48
CA LEU A 211 -8.40 6.68 15.39
C LEU A 211 -8.72 7.32 16.75
N ASN A 212 -8.75 6.51 17.81
CA ASN A 212 -9.05 6.96 19.17
C ASN A 212 -7.78 7.12 20.04
N SER A 213 -6.59 7.05 19.45
CA SER A 213 -5.34 7.35 20.15
C SER A 213 -5.26 8.83 20.55
N ALA A 214 -4.48 9.13 21.60
CA ALA A 214 -4.14 10.51 21.94
C ALA A 214 -3.37 11.18 20.81
N GLU A 215 -2.50 10.44 20.14
CA GLU A 215 -1.70 10.92 19.01
C GLU A 215 -2.58 11.42 17.85
N TYR A 216 -3.60 10.65 17.45
CA TYR A 216 -4.54 11.09 16.41
C TYR A 216 -5.28 12.38 16.80
N ARG A 217 -5.76 12.48 18.05
CA ARG A 217 -6.46 13.67 18.53
C ARG A 217 -5.58 14.91 18.50
N LEU A 218 -4.33 14.78 18.97
CA LEU A 218 -3.37 15.88 19.05
C LEU A 218 -2.98 16.47 17.68
N ARG A 219 -3.24 15.78 16.57
CA ARG A 219 -3.11 16.34 15.23
C ARG A 219 -4.04 17.53 14.97
N PHE A 220 -5.13 17.65 15.74
CA PHE A 220 -6.21 18.61 15.47
C PHE A 220 -6.48 19.58 16.62
N GLY A 221 -5.67 19.51 17.69
CA GLY A 221 -5.80 20.34 18.88
C GLY A 221 -5.68 19.52 20.17
N PRO A 222 -5.44 20.19 21.31
CA PRO A 222 -5.44 19.57 22.63
C PRO A 222 -6.81 19.03 23.05
#